data_AF-A0A8H3G527-F1
#
_entry.id   AF-A0A8H3G527-F1
#
_cell.length_a   1.000
_cell.length_b   1.000
_cell.length_c   1.000
_cell.angle_alpha   90.00
_cell.angle_beta   90.00
_cell.angle_gamma   90.00
#
_symmetry.space_group_name_H-M   'P 1'
#
loop_
_entity.id
_entity.type
_entity.pdbx_description
1 polymer ?
#
loop_
_entity_poly.entity_id
_entity_poly.type
_entity_poly.pdbx_seq_one_letter_code
_entity_poly.pdbx_strand_id
1 'polypeptide(L)'
;MSKSSKNSIPSSVTQSPLAATSTPAPATRRPAQPATVANPFASSNSEPPPCYSPPATTVAASTDNPYAFLSTFDTIFLIDDSGSMAGRSWRETSLAIAAIAPICTAHDKDGIDIYFLNAPDSSSYQNITRPNEVQRIFETVKPGGGTPTGTKLNSILKPYLRECEAKKSNMDAVKPLNIIVITDGVPTDDPESVIVSYARKLDKLDAPPWQIGIQFFQVGEESGAAEALQELDDGISSMGGGVRDIVDTVPWKSQNGGNAGLNADGILKVVLGAVNRRLDRKRVSLDGRPAH
;
A
#
# COMPACT_ATOMS: atom_id res chain seq x y z
N MET A 1 -53.00 43.11 10.10
CA MET A 1 -54.39 42.77 10.50
C MET A 1 -54.71 41.38 9.95
N SER A 2 -55.45 40.55 10.70
CA SER A 2 -55.95 39.18 10.40
C SER A 2 -54.93 38.13 9.92
N LYS A 3 -54.68 36.98 10.58
CA LYS A 3 -55.48 35.95 11.28
C LYS A 3 -56.23 34.94 10.38
N SER A 4 -55.80 33.67 10.50
CA SER A 4 -56.63 32.45 10.58
C SER A 4 -55.76 31.38 11.22
N SER A 5 -55.88 31.02 12.51
CA SER A 5 -57.00 30.47 13.29
C SER A 5 -57.34 29.01 12.97
N LYS A 6 -56.91 28.11 13.86
CA LYS A 6 -57.59 26.84 14.17
C LYS A 6 -57.61 26.64 15.69
N ASN A 7 -58.80 26.67 16.29
CA ASN A 7 -59.11 26.05 17.60
C ASN A 7 -59.20 24.51 17.39
N SER A 8 -59.23 23.61 18.40
CA SER A 8 -59.84 23.71 19.73
C SER A 8 -59.26 22.73 20.78
N ILE A 9 -59.45 23.03 22.07
CA ILE A 9 -59.05 22.28 23.29
C ILE A 9 -60.21 22.42 24.33
N PRO A 10 -60.82 21.35 24.89
CA PRO A 10 -60.40 20.67 26.16
C PRO A 10 -60.28 19.13 26.01
N SER A 11 -59.88 18.24 26.96
CA SER A 11 -59.57 18.20 28.42
C SER A 11 -60.61 17.44 29.31
N SER A 12 -60.23 16.28 29.85
CA SER A 12 -60.30 15.90 31.31
C SER A 12 -59.82 14.44 31.55
N VAL A 13 -58.89 14.14 32.48
CA VAL A 13 -58.98 13.86 33.97
C VAL A 13 -59.97 12.70 34.28
N THR A 14 -59.69 11.63 35.06
CA THR A 14 -59.22 11.59 36.46
C THR A 14 -58.88 10.16 37.01
N GLN A 15 -57.78 10.03 37.79
CA GLN A 15 -57.45 9.11 38.94
C GLN A 15 -57.74 7.57 38.87
N SER A 16 -56.80 6.63 39.13
CA SER A 16 -56.00 6.28 40.36
C SER A 16 -56.77 5.46 41.42
N PRO A 17 -56.13 4.68 42.33
CA PRO A 17 -54.84 3.97 42.29
C PRO A 17 -54.94 2.49 42.81
N LEU A 18 -53.82 1.74 42.88
CA LEU A 18 -53.65 0.61 43.81
C LEU A 18 -52.15 0.35 44.09
N ALA A 19 -51.80 -0.14 45.29
CA ALA A 19 -50.43 -0.20 45.80
C ALA A 19 -50.15 -1.47 46.63
N ALA A 20 -48.88 -1.91 46.66
CA ALA A 20 -48.22 -2.76 47.68
C ALA A 20 -46.76 -3.00 47.23
N THR A 21 -45.72 -2.39 47.81
CA THR A 21 -45.00 -2.68 49.08
C THR A 21 -44.02 -3.87 49.07
N SER A 22 -42.92 -3.69 49.80
CA SER A 22 -41.65 -4.45 49.74
C SER A 22 -41.38 -5.30 51.00
N THR A 23 -40.48 -6.31 50.92
CA THR A 23 -39.45 -6.66 51.95
C THR A 23 -38.54 -7.84 51.53
N PRO A 24 -37.34 -8.08 52.15
CA PRO A 24 -36.30 -8.99 51.63
C PRO A 24 -35.81 -10.13 52.58
N ALA A 25 -34.75 -10.87 52.15
CA ALA A 25 -33.91 -11.87 52.87
C ALA A 25 -34.46 -13.33 52.94
N PRO A 26 -33.65 -14.38 53.27
CA PRO A 26 -32.24 -14.43 53.71
C PRO A 26 -31.32 -15.46 52.99
N ALA A 27 -30.08 -15.59 53.46
CA ALA A 27 -29.02 -16.46 52.92
C ALA A 27 -29.16 -17.96 53.28
N THR A 28 -28.55 -18.85 52.46
CA THR A 28 -28.40 -20.28 52.79
C THR A 28 -26.95 -20.78 52.74
N ARG A 29 -26.67 -21.62 53.73
CA ARG A 29 -25.37 -22.05 54.26
C ARG A 29 -24.84 -23.31 53.56
N ARG A 30 -23.51 -23.38 53.38
CA ARG A 30 -22.76 -24.56 52.90
C ARG A 30 -22.93 -25.80 53.80
N PRO A 31 -23.27 -26.99 53.26
CA PRO A 31 -23.13 -28.27 53.96
C PRO A 31 -21.69 -28.84 53.89
N ALA A 32 -21.35 -29.73 54.83
CA ALA A 32 -20.02 -30.33 54.96
C ALA A 32 -19.87 -31.69 54.23
N GLN A 33 -18.62 -32.12 54.01
CA GLN A 33 -18.25 -33.46 53.52
C GLN A 33 -18.42 -34.55 54.58
N PRO A 34 -18.36 -35.83 54.15
CA PRO A 34 -17.52 -36.77 54.87
C PRO A 34 -16.61 -37.67 53.99
N ALA A 35 -15.47 -38.04 54.59
CA ALA A 35 -14.72 -39.31 54.48
C ALA A 35 -14.05 -39.76 53.15
N THR A 36 -12.81 -39.31 52.98
CA THR A 36 -11.59 -40.15 52.80
C THR A 36 -11.68 -41.57 52.22
N VAL A 37 -10.98 -41.79 51.09
CA VAL A 37 -10.21 -43.01 50.81
C VAL A 37 -8.78 -42.57 50.48
N ALA A 38 -7.77 -43.22 51.08
CA ALA A 38 -6.36 -42.85 50.93
C ALA A 38 -5.72 -43.51 49.69
N ASN A 39 -4.76 -42.82 49.06
CA ASN A 39 -3.89 -43.38 48.03
C ASN A 39 -2.45 -43.46 48.58
N PRO A 40 -1.73 -44.60 48.51
CA PRO A 40 -0.72 -44.95 49.51
C PRO A 40 0.73 -44.52 49.19
N PHE A 41 0.94 -43.50 48.33
CA PHE A 41 2.28 -43.03 47.95
C PHE A 41 2.44 -41.51 48.15
N ALA A 42 2.28 -41.07 49.40
CA ALA A 42 2.79 -39.77 49.82
C ALA A 42 4.28 -39.93 50.15
N SER A 43 5.15 -39.39 49.30
CA SER A 43 6.57 -39.16 49.64
C SER A 43 6.90 -37.72 49.30
N SER A 44 7.23 -36.95 50.33
CA SER A 44 7.56 -35.54 50.22
C SER A 44 8.93 -35.35 49.58
N ASN A 45 8.97 -34.71 48.41
CA ASN A 45 10.13 -33.95 47.96
C ASN A 45 9.66 -32.65 47.33
N SER A 46 10.22 -31.54 47.82
CA SER A 46 9.83 -30.19 47.45
C SER A 46 10.77 -29.65 46.38
N GLU A 47 10.34 -29.72 45.12
CA GLU A 47 11.01 -29.00 44.03
C GLU A 47 9.98 -28.61 42.96
N PRO A 48 9.88 -27.33 42.56
CA PRO A 48 9.05 -26.95 41.42
C PRO A 48 9.67 -27.51 40.12
N PRO A 49 8.87 -27.98 39.15
CA PRO A 49 9.42 -28.44 37.88
C PRO A 49 10.16 -27.29 37.17
N PRO A 50 11.26 -27.55 36.47
CA PRO A 50 11.98 -26.52 35.74
C PRO A 50 11.05 -25.84 34.74
N CYS A 51 11.08 -24.51 34.71
CA CYS A 51 10.27 -23.72 33.79
C CYS A 51 10.57 -24.17 32.36
N TYR A 52 9.51 -24.58 31.63
CA TYR A 52 9.62 -25.07 30.26
C TYR A 52 9.99 -23.89 29.35
N SER A 53 11.29 -23.62 29.24
CA SER A 53 11.81 -22.68 28.27
C SER A 53 11.53 -23.28 26.89
N PRO A 54 10.73 -22.63 26.02
CA PRO A 54 10.65 -23.08 24.65
C PRO A 54 12.08 -23.08 24.08
N PRO A 55 12.47 -24.07 23.25
CA PRO A 55 13.73 -23.98 22.57
C PRO A 55 13.76 -22.63 21.84
N ALA A 56 14.85 -21.90 21.98
CA ALA A 56 15.11 -20.74 21.16
C ALA A 56 15.27 -21.24 19.73
N THR A 57 14.14 -21.39 19.03
CA THR A 57 14.09 -21.51 17.59
C THR A 57 14.66 -20.22 17.06
N THR A 58 15.98 -20.21 16.89
CA THR A 58 16.65 -19.34 15.95
C THR A 58 15.80 -19.38 14.69
N VAL A 59 15.11 -18.28 14.41
CA VAL A 59 14.50 -18.05 13.12
C VAL A 59 15.64 -18.07 12.13
N ALA A 60 15.90 -19.26 11.58
CA ALA A 60 16.60 -19.41 10.33
C ALA A 60 15.78 -18.59 9.34
N ALA A 61 16.25 -17.36 9.07
CA ALA A 61 15.67 -16.52 8.05
C ALA A 61 15.68 -17.36 6.78
N SER A 62 14.49 -17.73 6.28
CA SER A 62 14.42 -18.42 5.00
C SER A 62 15.06 -17.49 3.99
N THR A 63 16.07 -18.00 3.29
CA THR A 63 16.86 -17.24 2.32
C THR A 63 16.08 -17.09 1.01
N ASP A 64 14.81 -16.70 1.12
CA ASP A 64 14.00 -16.24 0.01
C ASP A 64 14.51 -14.86 -0.37
N ASN A 65 15.03 -14.71 -1.59
CA ASN A 65 15.39 -13.40 -2.10
C ASN A 65 14.11 -12.52 -2.12
N PRO A 66 14.03 -11.43 -1.34
CA PRO A 66 12.80 -10.65 -1.22
C PRO A 66 12.38 -10.00 -2.55
N TYR A 67 13.35 -9.82 -3.47
CA TYR A 67 13.15 -9.25 -4.79
C TYR A 67 12.83 -10.31 -5.88
N ALA A 68 12.76 -11.60 -5.55
CA ALA A 68 12.55 -12.69 -6.53
C ALA A 68 11.29 -12.49 -7.40
N PHE A 69 10.24 -11.89 -6.83
CA PHE A 69 9.00 -11.57 -7.53
C PHE A 69 9.20 -10.61 -8.72
N LEU A 70 10.24 -9.76 -8.74
CA LEU A 70 10.48 -8.86 -9.88
C LEU A 70 10.67 -9.60 -11.19
N SER A 71 11.22 -10.82 -11.14
CA SER A 71 11.40 -11.63 -12.35
C SER A 71 10.09 -12.09 -13.02
N THR A 72 8.93 -11.81 -12.42
CA THR A 72 7.61 -12.07 -13.00
C THR A 72 6.91 -10.80 -13.51
N PHE A 73 7.55 -9.63 -13.48
CA PHE A 73 6.96 -8.37 -13.95
C PHE A 73 7.87 -7.69 -14.97
N ASP A 74 7.28 -7.01 -15.97
CA ASP A 74 7.95 -5.97 -16.73
C ASP A 74 8.02 -4.72 -15.87
N THR A 75 9.20 -4.15 -15.68
CA THR A 75 9.38 -2.94 -14.87
C THR A 75 9.54 -1.69 -15.75
N ILE A 76 8.74 -0.67 -15.47
CA ILE A 76 8.83 0.65 -16.10
C ILE A 76 9.15 1.72 -15.05
N PHE A 77 10.18 2.53 -15.28
CA PHE A 77 10.33 3.81 -14.59
C PHE A 77 9.60 4.90 -15.37
N LEU A 78 8.58 5.51 -14.76
CA LEU A 78 7.95 6.73 -15.26
C LEU A 78 8.48 7.92 -14.46
N ILE A 79 9.38 8.69 -15.04
CA ILE A 79 10.10 9.76 -14.37
C ILE A 79 9.40 11.10 -14.67
N ASP A 80 9.06 11.82 -13.61
CA ASP A 80 8.66 13.23 -13.70
C ASP A 80 9.87 14.08 -14.07
N ASP A 81 9.81 14.72 -15.23
CA ASP A 81 10.76 15.71 -15.73
C ASP A 81 10.11 17.10 -15.86
N SER A 82 9.05 17.38 -15.11
CA SER A 82 8.37 18.68 -15.06
C SER A 82 9.26 19.79 -14.49
N GLY A 83 8.77 21.04 -14.57
CA GLY A 83 9.51 22.20 -14.06
C GLY A 83 9.74 22.22 -12.54
N SER A 84 8.87 21.60 -11.72
CA SER A 84 9.02 21.56 -10.25
C SER A 84 10.25 20.77 -9.82
N MET A 85 10.55 19.68 -10.53
CA MET A 85 11.66 18.77 -10.25
C MET A 85 13.04 19.47 -10.22
N ALA A 86 13.16 20.66 -10.81
CA ALA A 86 14.42 21.38 -10.94
C ALA A 86 15.15 21.60 -9.60
N GLY A 87 16.38 21.11 -9.51
CA GLY A 87 17.26 21.36 -8.37
C GLY A 87 17.29 20.23 -7.36
N ARG A 88 16.46 20.27 -6.31
CA ARG A 88 16.52 19.26 -5.23
C ARG A 88 15.97 17.92 -5.69
N SER A 89 14.71 17.89 -6.12
CA SER A 89 13.98 16.67 -6.44
C SER A 89 14.66 15.88 -7.56
N TRP A 90 15.16 16.54 -8.63
CA TRP A 90 15.92 15.87 -9.69
C TRP A 90 17.20 15.17 -9.19
N ARG A 91 17.88 15.73 -8.18
CA ARG A 91 19.04 15.06 -7.55
C ARG A 91 18.59 13.86 -6.70
N GLU A 92 17.48 13.99 -5.98
CA GLU A 92 16.90 12.88 -5.20
C GLU A 92 16.41 11.75 -6.11
N THR A 93 15.78 12.06 -7.25
CA THR A 93 15.45 11.08 -8.31
C THR A 93 16.70 10.36 -8.82
N SER A 94 17.79 11.08 -9.11
CA SER A 94 19.06 10.44 -9.52
C SER A 94 19.60 9.48 -8.46
N LEU A 95 19.55 9.86 -7.18
CA LEU A 95 19.97 9.00 -6.06
C LEU A 95 19.04 7.79 -5.88
N ALA A 96 17.73 7.98 -6.03
CA ALA A 96 16.78 6.88 -5.96
C ALA A 96 16.97 5.89 -7.11
N ILE A 97 17.11 6.38 -8.35
CA ILE A 97 17.45 5.57 -9.53
C ILE A 97 18.75 4.77 -9.29
N ALA A 98 19.77 5.39 -8.68
CA ALA A 98 21.02 4.69 -8.33
C ALA A 98 20.81 3.53 -7.36
N ALA A 99 19.84 3.64 -6.44
CA ALA A 99 19.51 2.61 -5.47
C ALA A 99 18.62 1.50 -6.05
N ILE A 100 17.61 1.84 -6.86
CA ILE A 100 16.58 0.89 -7.31
C ILE A 100 16.91 0.19 -8.63
N ALA A 101 17.55 0.88 -9.59
CA ALA A 101 17.84 0.31 -10.92
C ALA A 101 18.73 -0.95 -10.88
N PRO A 102 19.75 -1.08 -10.00
CA PRO A 102 20.51 -2.33 -9.84
C PRO A 102 19.66 -3.53 -9.43
N ILE A 103 18.57 -3.30 -8.69
CA ILE A 103 17.70 -4.38 -8.20
C ILE A 103 16.70 -4.79 -9.30
N CYS A 104 16.08 -3.83 -9.98
CA CYS A 104 15.16 -4.15 -11.08
C CYS A 104 15.90 -4.85 -12.24
N THR A 105 17.00 -4.30 -12.73
CA THR A 105 17.77 -4.90 -13.86
C THR A 105 18.45 -6.23 -13.53
N ALA A 106 18.69 -6.55 -12.25
CA ALA A 106 19.21 -7.87 -11.85
C ALA A 106 18.12 -8.97 -11.84
N HIS A 107 16.85 -8.60 -11.90
CA HIS A 107 15.72 -9.53 -11.84
C HIS A 107 14.85 -9.53 -13.09
N ASP A 108 14.82 -8.43 -13.84
CA ASP A 108 14.12 -8.30 -15.12
C ASP A 108 15.06 -8.64 -16.30
N LYS A 109 14.83 -9.79 -16.96
CA LYS A 109 15.82 -10.40 -17.90
C LYS A 109 15.84 -9.74 -19.28
N ASP A 110 14.67 -9.32 -19.72
CA ASP A 110 14.38 -8.54 -20.92
C ASP A 110 14.64 -7.04 -20.69
N GLY A 111 15.05 -6.67 -19.47
CA GLY A 111 15.41 -5.30 -19.08
C GLY A 111 14.19 -4.45 -18.78
N ILE A 112 14.47 -3.23 -18.31
CA ILE A 112 13.44 -2.28 -17.90
C ILE A 112 13.26 -1.17 -18.93
N ASP A 113 12.09 -0.54 -18.96
CA ASP A 113 11.84 0.64 -19.79
C ASP A 113 11.86 1.94 -18.96
N ILE A 114 12.18 3.06 -19.60
CA ILE A 114 12.13 4.40 -19.02
C ILE A 114 11.25 5.30 -19.90
N TYR A 115 10.29 5.97 -19.27
CA TYR A 115 9.50 7.05 -19.85
C TYR A 115 9.66 8.31 -19.01
N PHE A 116 9.59 9.47 -19.64
CA PHE A 116 9.60 10.77 -18.97
C PHE A 116 8.31 11.51 -19.30
N LEU A 117 7.68 12.21 -18.34
CA LEU A 117 6.37 12.85 -18.56
C LEU A 117 6.33 13.78 -19.78
N ASN A 118 7.37 14.59 -19.98
CA ASN A 118 7.45 15.63 -21.02
C ASN A 118 8.42 15.27 -22.15
N ALA A 119 9.57 14.64 -21.86
CA ALA A 119 10.52 14.27 -22.91
C ALA A 119 9.90 13.22 -23.88
N PRO A 120 10.28 13.27 -25.17
CA PRO A 120 9.78 12.32 -26.16
C PRO A 120 10.27 10.91 -25.86
N ASP A 121 9.40 9.93 -26.13
CA ASP A 121 9.74 8.52 -26.01
C ASP A 121 10.84 8.14 -27.02
N SER A 122 11.73 7.21 -26.64
CA SER A 122 12.81 6.73 -27.50
C SER A 122 12.98 5.22 -27.36
N SER A 123 13.27 4.53 -28.46
CA SER A 123 13.63 3.11 -28.42
C SER A 123 14.94 2.85 -27.69
N SER A 124 15.80 3.87 -27.51
CA SER A 124 16.98 3.78 -26.65
C SER A 124 16.66 3.75 -25.15
N TYR A 125 15.40 3.93 -24.77
CA TYR A 125 14.94 3.91 -23.38
C TYR A 125 14.21 2.59 -23.03
N GLN A 126 14.30 1.58 -23.88
CA GLN A 126 13.61 0.29 -23.72
C GLN A 126 14.60 -0.86 -23.53
N ASN A 127 14.15 -1.94 -22.87
CA ASN A 127 14.91 -3.17 -22.64
C ASN A 127 16.30 -2.96 -21.98
N ILE A 128 16.38 -2.01 -21.04
CA ILE A 128 17.64 -1.62 -20.40
C ILE A 128 18.01 -2.67 -19.35
N THR A 129 19.09 -3.42 -19.60
CA THR A 129 19.59 -4.48 -18.70
C THR A 129 20.74 -4.04 -17.80
N ARG A 130 21.15 -2.77 -17.88
CA ARG A 130 22.35 -2.25 -17.21
C ARG A 130 22.08 -0.97 -16.39
N PRO A 131 22.34 -0.95 -15.07
CA PRO A 131 22.07 0.22 -14.23
C PRO A 131 22.75 1.52 -14.66
N ASN A 132 23.94 1.42 -15.26
CA ASN A 132 24.68 2.59 -15.75
C ASN A 132 24.13 3.16 -17.07
N GLU A 133 23.24 2.45 -17.76
CA GLU A 133 22.51 2.97 -18.92
C GLU A 133 21.28 3.75 -18.46
N VAL A 134 20.58 3.27 -17.43
CA VAL A 134 19.48 3.99 -16.76
C VAL A 134 19.93 5.39 -16.31
N GLN A 135 21.08 5.48 -15.62
CA GLN A 135 21.65 6.77 -15.21
C GLN A 135 22.04 7.66 -16.40
N ARG A 136 22.71 7.11 -17.42
CA ARG A 136 23.07 7.88 -18.63
C ARG A 136 21.84 8.44 -19.35
N ILE A 137 20.75 7.68 -19.41
CA ILE A 137 19.49 8.13 -20.02
C ILE A 137 18.90 9.29 -19.20
N PHE A 138 18.83 9.15 -17.87
CA PHE A 138 18.40 10.22 -16.98
C PHE A 138 19.22 11.50 -17.13
N GLU A 139 20.54 11.39 -17.27
CA GLU A 139 21.45 12.52 -17.51
C GLU A 139 21.23 13.25 -18.85
N THR A 140 20.54 12.64 -19.83
CA THR A 140 20.22 13.31 -21.11
C THR A 140 19.02 14.27 -21.01
N VAL A 141 18.15 14.09 -20.01
CA VAL A 141 16.91 14.85 -19.83
C VAL A 141 17.12 15.99 -18.84
N LYS A 142 16.30 17.05 -18.95
CA LYS A 142 16.31 18.21 -18.06
C LYS A 142 14.88 18.59 -17.65
N PRO A 143 14.65 18.92 -16.37
CA PRO A 143 13.38 19.43 -15.86
C PRO A 143 12.80 20.59 -16.70
N GLY A 144 11.53 20.49 -17.07
CA GLY A 144 10.75 21.50 -17.78
C GLY A 144 9.38 20.99 -18.22
N GLY A 145 8.41 21.90 -18.38
CA GLY A 145 7.02 21.53 -18.71
C GLY A 145 6.16 21.30 -17.48
N GLY A 146 5.03 20.63 -17.67
CA GLY A 146 4.04 20.33 -16.62
C GLY A 146 4.13 18.89 -16.14
N THR A 147 3.12 18.42 -15.40
CA THR A 147 3.09 17.08 -14.79
C THR A 147 1.91 16.25 -15.35
N PRO A 148 1.88 15.93 -16.66
CA PRO A 148 0.76 15.26 -17.34
C PRO A 148 0.73 13.74 -17.06
N THR A 149 0.65 13.37 -15.78
CA THR A 149 0.75 12.00 -15.28
C THR A 149 -0.31 11.08 -15.87
N GLY A 150 -1.58 11.50 -15.87
CA GLY A 150 -2.68 10.70 -16.43
C GLY A 150 -2.52 10.46 -17.93
N THR A 151 -2.09 11.49 -18.65
CA THR A 151 -1.84 11.43 -20.10
C THR A 151 -0.72 10.45 -20.45
N LYS A 152 0.42 10.49 -19.74
CA LYS A 152 1.52 9.55 -20.02
C LYS A 152 1.20 8.14 -19.52
N LEU A 153 0.58 7.96 -18.34
CA LEU A 153 0.08 6.65 -17.90
C LEU A 153 -0.86 6.04 -18.96
N ASN A 154 -1.78 6.82 -19.51
CA ASN A 154 -2.65 6.35 -20.59
C ASN A 154 -1.87 5.95 -21.86
N SER A 155 -0.77 6.63 -22.21
CA SER A 155 0.04 6.25 -23.38
C SER A 155 0.78 4.92 -23.20
N ILE A 156 1.19 4.59 -21.97
CA ILE A 156 1.86 3.32 -21.59
C ILE A 156 0.83 2.18 -21.43
N LEU A 157 -0.26 2.43 -20.70
CA LEU A 157 -1.28 1.42 -20.38
C LEU A 157 -2.13 1.01 -21.59
N LYS A 158 -2.30 1.88 -22.59
CA LYS A 158 -3.11 1.62 -23.79
C LYS A 158 -2.57 0.50 -24.70
N PRO A 159 -1.29 0.45 -25.12
CA PRO A 159 -0.76 -0.67 -25.86
C PRO A 159 -0.77 -1.96 -25.03
N TYR A 160 -0.39 -1.89 -23.75
CA TYR A 160 -0.39 -3.05 -22.86
C TYR A 160 -1.80 -3.67 -22.70
N LEU A 161 -2.84 -2.86 -22.48
CA LEU A 161 -4.21 -3.38 -22.39
C LEU A 161 -4.67 -4.07 -23.69
N ARG A 162 -4.26 -3.57 -24.87
CA ARG A 162 -4.57 -4.24 -26.15
C ARG A 162 -3.91 -5.61 -26.25
N GLU A 163 -2.74 -5.79 -25.65
CA GLU A 163 -2.10 -7.10 -25.56
C GLU A 163 -2.88 -8.04 -24.63
N CYS A 164 -3.32 -7.56 -23.46
CA CYS A 164 -4.25 -8.29 -22.57
C CYS A 164 -5.56 -8.69 -23.29
N GLU A 165 -6.12 -7.79 -24.11
CA GLU A 165 -7.32 -8.06 -24.91
C GLU A 165 -7.05 -9.13 -25.99
N ALA A 166 -5.93 -9.01 -26.72
CA ALA A 166 -5.54 -9.95 -27.77
C ALA A 166 -5.20 -11.36 -27.24
N LYS A 167 -4.60 -11.43 -26.04
CA LYS A 167 -4.23 -12.68 -25.35
C LYS A 167 -5.25 -13.10 -24.28
N LYS A 168 -6.50 -12.60 -24.30
CA LYS A 168 -7.50 -12.87 -23.23
C LYS A 168 -7.71 -14.36 -22.90
N SER A 169 -7.60 -15.25 -23.89
CA SER A 169 -7.72 -16.71 -23.70
C SER A 169 -6.51 -17.38 -23.06
N ASN A 170 -5.41 -16.65 -22.88
CA ASN A 170 -4.15 -17.09 -22.29
C ASN A 170 -3.46 -15.90 -21.59
N MET A 171 -4.14 -15.32 -20.59
CA MET A 171 -3.66 -14.11 -19.89
C MET A 171 -2.30 -14.33 -19.21
N ASP A 172 -2.00 -15.56 -18.77
CA ASP A 172 -0.71 -15.95 -18.19
C ASP A 172 0.49 -15.79 -19.15
N ALA A 173 0.24 -15.62 -20.46
CA ALA A 173 1.25 -15.29 -21.47
C ALA A 173 1.41 -13.77 -21.71
N VAL A 174 0.78 -12.93 -20.89
CA VAL A 174 1.05 -11.49 -20.76
C VAL A 174 1.79 -11.29 -19.45
N LYS A 175 3.07 -10.91 -19.53
CA LYS A 175 3.88 -10.62 -18.34
C LYS A 175 3.25 -9.42 -17.59
N PRO A 176 2.92 -9.56 -16.30
CA PRO A 176 2.38 -8.46 -15.49
C PRO A 176 3.27 -7.20 -15.51
N LEU A 177 2.67 -6.02 -15.36
CA LEU A 177 3.36 -4.73 -15.50
C LEU A 177 3.51 -4.02 -14.15
N ASN A 178 4.71 -3.53 -13.86
CA ASN A 178 5.03 -2.74 -12.66
C ASN A 178 5.55 -1.35 -13.07
N ILE A 179 4.72 -0.31 -12.93
CA ILE A 179 5.09 1.07 -13.26
C ILE A 179 5.49 1.79 -11.96
N ILE A 180 6.75 2.18 -11.84
CA ILE A 180 7.25 2.99 -10.72
C ILE A 180 7.34 4.44 -11.19
N VAL A 181 6.40 5.27 -10.72
CA VAL A 181 6.28 6.69 -11.03
C VAL A 181 7.08 7.50 -10.01
N ILE A 182 8.08 8.25 -10.46
CA ILE A 182 8.95 9.08 -9.58
C ILE A 182 8.62 10.55 -9.80
N THR A 183 8.08 11.26 -8.79
CA THR A 183 7.56 12.64 -8.93
C THR A 183 7.70 13.45 -7.63
N ASP A 184 7.79 14.77 -7.73
CA ASP A 184 7.70 15.71 -6.59
C ASP A 184 6.41 16.53 -6.56
N GLY A 185 5.54 16.36 -7.57
CA GLY A 185 4.52 17.33 -7.91
C GLY A 185 3.11 16.76 -7.91
N VAL A 186 2.14 17.69 -7.88
CA VAL A 186 0.73 17.37 -8.13
C VAL A 186 0.53 17.22 -9.64
N PRO A 187 -0.16 16.17 -10.12
CA PRO A 187 -0.53 16.01 -11.52
C PRO A 187 -1.25 17.26 -12.08
N THR A 188 -0.88 17.68 -13.29
CA THR A 188 -1.57 18.79 -14.00
C THR A 188 -2.80 18.33 -14.80
N ASP A 189 -3.09 17.03 -14.76
CA ASP A 189 -4.25 16.37 -15.36
C ASP A 189 -4.88 15.39 -14.35
N ASP A 190 -5.82 14.55 -14.80
CA ASP A 190 -6.55 13.60 -13.97
C ASP A 190 -6.05 12.16 -14.18
N PRO A 191 -5.05 11.69 -13.39
CA PRO A 191 -4.62 10.30 -13.41
C PRO A 191 -5.61 9.34 -12.74
N GLU A 192 -6.44 9.80 -11.79
CA GLU A 192 -7.40 8.94 -11.09
C GLU A 192 -8.39 8.33 -12.08
N SER A 193 -9.06 9.17 -12.90
CA SER A 193 -9.98 8.72 -13.95
C SER A 193 -9.31 7.77 -14.94
N VAL A 194 -8.03 7.99 -15.27
CA VAL A 194 -7.26 7.11 -16.16
C VAL A 194 -7.04 5.75 -15.49
N ILE A 195 -6.51 5.71 -14.28
CA ILE A 195 -6.18 4.48 -13.55
C ILE A 195 -7.45 3.67 -13.29
N VAL A 196 -8.52 4.30 -12.80
CA VAL A 196 -9.84 3.68 -12.59
C VAL A 196 -10.40 3.11 -13.90
N SER A 197 -10.20 3.80 -15.04
CA SER A 197 -10.61 3.31 -16.36
C SER A 197 -9.87 2.02 -16.74
N TYR A 198 -8.56 1.93 -16.47
CA TYR A 198 -7.77 0.72 -16.76
C TYR A 198 -8.08 -0.42 -15.78
N ALA A 199 -8.18 -0.14 -14.48
CA ALA A 199 -8.57 -1.12 -13.46
C ALA A 199 -9.91 -1.80 -13.82
N ARG A 200 -10.96 -1.01 -14.13
CA ARG A 200 -12.27 -1.52 -14.56
C ARG A 200 -12.24 -2.28 -15.90
N LYS A 201 -11.26 -2.05 -16.77
CA LYS A 201 -11.09 -2.84 -18.02
C LYS A 201 -10.42 -4.17 -17.73
N LEU A 202 -9.38 -4.20 -16.87
CA LEU A 202 -8.75 -5.44 -16.41
C LEU A 202 -9.72 -6.36 -15.69
N ASP A 203 -10.61 -5.82 -14.85
CA ASP A 203 -11.66 -6.60 -14.18
C ASP A 203 -12.66 -7.21 -15.18
N LYS A 204 -13.00 -6.50 -16.28
CA LYS A 204 -13.81 -7.05 -17.39
C LYS A 204 -13.07 -8.09 -18.26
N LEU A 205 -11.74 -8.10 -18.19
CA LEU A 205 -10.91 -9.13 -18.84
C LEU A 205 -10.72 -10.37 -17.98
N ASP A 206 -11.13 -10.35 -16.70
CA ASP A 206 -10.81 -11.36 -15.69
C ASP A 206 -9.29 -11.56 -15.53
N ALA A 207 -8.54 -10.46 -15.64
CA ALA A 207 -7.09 -10.49 -15.52
C ALA A 207 -6.65 -10.77 -14.06
N PRO A 208 -5.50 -11.43 -13.82
CA PRO A 208 -4.94 -11.60 -12.48
C PRO A 208 -4.90 -10.29 -11.69
N PRO A 209 -5.23 -10.25 -10.38
CA PRO A 209 -5.30 -8.99 -9.61
C PRO A 209 -4.04 -8.11 -9.66
N TRP A 210 -2.87 -8.73 -9.86
CA TRP A 210 -1.55 -8.11 -9.95
C TRP A 210 -1.09 -7.83 -11.41
N GLN A 211 -1.96 -7.95 -12.42
CA GLN A 211 -1.59 -7.76 -13.83
C GLN A 211 -1.01 -6.38 -14.14
N ILE A 212 -1.37 -5.36 -13.35
CA ILE A 212 -0.75 -4.04 -13.33
C ILE A 212 -0.62 -3.60 -11.88
N GLY A 213 0.54 -3.07 -11.51
CA GLY A 213 0.74 -2.22 -10.34
C GLY A 213 1.34 -0.87 -10.75
N ILE A 214 0.90 0.21 -10.11
CA ILE A 214 1.40 1.57 -10.29
C ILE A 214 1.88 2.08 -8.93
N GLN A 215 3.19 2.07 -8.73
CA GLN A 215 3.81 2.59 -7.53
C GLN A 215 4.10 4.09 -7.71
N PHE A 216 3.45 4.95 -6.95
CA PHE A 216 3.92 6.33 -6.79
C PHE A 216 5.03 6.36 -5.75
N PHE A 217 6.18 6.89 -6.15
CA PHE A 217 7.35 7.07 -5.31
C PHE A 217 7.72 8.56 -5.31
N GLN A 218 7.28 9.26 -4.25
CA GLN A 218 7.42 10.70 -4.11
C GLN A 218 8.86 11.06 -3.75
N VAL A 219 9.46 12.02 -4.44
CA VAL A 219 10.72 12.70 -4.07
C VAL A 219 10.43 14.14 -3.61
N GLY A 220 11.40 14.80 -2.96
CA GLY A 220 11.20 16.13 -2.39
C GLY A 220 10.37 16.13 -1.09
N GLU A 221 9.99 17.34 -0.65
CA GLU A 221 9.30 17.60 0.62
C GLU A 221 7.99 18.40 0.42
N GLU A 222 7.47 18.43 -0.81
CA GLU A 222 6.23 19.14 -1.18
C GLU A 222 5.01 18.48 -0.52
N SER A 223 4.39 19.15 0.46
CA SER A 223 3.25 18.59 1.20
C SER A 223 2.01 18.38 0.32
N GLY A 224 1.76 19.29 -0.63
CA GLY A 224 0.65 19.16 -1.57
C GLY A 224 0.77 17.96 -2.50
N ALA A 225 1.99 17.54 -2.86
CA ALA A 225 2.22 16.31 -3.61
C ALA A 225 1.98 15.07 -2.74
N ALA A 226 2.39 15.09 -1.47
CA ALA A 226 2.10 14.00 -0.53
C ALA A 226 0.59 13.83 -0.30
N GLU A 227 -0.13 14.94 -0.13
CA GLU A 227 -1.60 14.97 0.02
C GLU A 227 -2.28 14.44 -1.25
N ALA A 228 -1.93 14.94 -2.44
CA ALA A 228 -2.54 14.50 -3.70
C ALA A 228 -2.27 13.01 -4.03
N LEU A 229 -1.10 12.48 -3.70
CA LEU A 229 -0.77 11.06 -3.89
C LEU A 229 -1.47 10.15 -2.86
N GLN A 230 -1.69 10.64 -1.63
CA GLN A 230 -2.49 9.94 -0.63
C GLN A 230 -3.98 9.95 -0.99
N GLU A 231 -4.51 11.07 -1.48
CA GLU A 231 -5.88 11.17 -1.99
C GLU A 231 -6.12 10.26 -3.21
N LEU A 232 -5.13 10.11 -4.10
CA LEU A 232 -5.20 9.18 -5.23
C LEU A 232 -5.28 7.71 -4.79
N ASP A 233 -4.46 7.34 -3.81
CA ASP A 233 -4.38 5.98 -3.22
C ASP A 233 -5.66 5.62 -2.44
N ASP A 234 -6.08 6.52 -1.52
CA ASP A 234 -7.30 6.38 -0.75
C ASP A 234 -8.56 6.49 -1.61
N GLY A 235 -8.57 7.32 -2.66
CA GLY A 235 -9.69 7.47 -3.59
C GLY A 235 -9.97 6.19 -4.37
N ILE A 236 -8.93 5.57 -4.92
CA ILE A 236 -9.01 4.28 -5.63
C ILE A 236 -9.43 3.16 -4.67
N SER A 237 -8.86 3.13 -3.45
CA SER A 237 -9.18 2.14 -2.42
C SER A 237 -10.60 2.28 -1.85
N SER A 238 -11.06 3.51 -1.59
CA SER A 238 -12.35 3.80 -0.96
C SER A 238 -13.54 3.74 -1.93
N MET A 239 -13.29 3.65 -3.24
CA MET A 239 -14.33 3.62 -4.27
C MET A 239 -15.29 2.42 -4.19
N GLY A 240 -15.05 1.46 -3.28
CA GLY A 240 -16.06 0.66 -2.57
C GLY A 240 -16.95 -0.29 -3.40
N GLY A 241 -16.77 -0.33 -4.72
CA GLY A 241 -17.70 -0.89 -5.69
C GLY A 241 -17.06 -1.82 -6.71
N GLY A 242 -16.02 -2.56 -6.31
CA GLY A 242 -15.43 -3.63 -7.13
C GLY A 242 -14.51 -3.14 -8.26
N VAL A 243 -13.69 -2.13 -7.99
CA VAL A 243 -12.50 -1.83 -8.80
C VAL A 243 -11.31 -2.49 -8.12
N ARG A 244 -10.43 -3.15 -8.89
CA ARG A 244 -9.17 -3.65 -8.34
C ARG A 244 -8.28 -2.52 -7.79
N ASP A 245 -7.74 -2.76 -6.61
CA ASP A 245 -6.58 -2.06 -6.09
C ASP A 245 -5.33 -2.44 -6.91
N ILE A 246 -4.67 -1.42 -7.46
CA ILE A 246 -3.46 -1.48 -8.32
C ILE A 246 -2.51 -0.30 -8.07
N VAL A 247 -2.70 0.47 -7.01
CA VAL A 247 -1.90 1.67 -6.69
C VAL A 247 -1.31 1.54 -5.30
N ASP A 248 -0.12 2.10 -5.08
CA ASP A 248 0.45 2.29 -3.75
C ASP A 248 1.38 3.51 -3.77
N THR A 249 1.50 4.20 -2.64
CA THR A 249 2.33 5.40 -2.49
C THR A 249 3.46 5.20 -1.47
N VAL A 250 4.66 5.69 -1.81
CA VAL A 250 5.85 5.69 -0.94
C VAL A 250 6.58 7.04 -1.01
N PRO A 251 6.74 7.76 0.11
CA PRO A 251 7.57 8.95 0.15
C PRO A 251 9.06 8.62 0.36
N TRP A 252 9.94 9.34 -0.34
CA TRP A 252 11.38 9.40 -0.08
C TRP A 252 11.63 10.12 1.25
N LYS A 253 11.85 9.35 2.31
CA LYS A 253 12.17 9.90 3.63
C LYS A 253 13.65 10.20 3.73
N SER A 254 14.00 11.48 3.61
CA SER A 254 15.30 11.99 4.08
C SER A 254 15.45 11.70 5.58
N GLN A 255 16.53 11.02 5.99
CA GLN A 255 16.81 10.88 7.42
C GLN A 255 17.36 12.19 7.98
N ASN A 256 16.82 12.59 9.14
CA ASN A 256 17.31 13.70 9.94
C ASN A 256 18.84 13.55 10.19
N GLY A 257 19.65 14.36 9.51
CA GLY A 257 21.10 14.44 9.79
C GLY A 257 22.05 13.84 8.74
N GLY A 258 21.73 13.91 7.44
CA GLY A 258 22.78 14.10 6.42
C GLY A 258 23.15 12.91 5.52
N ASN A 259 22.59 11.72 5.72
CA ASN A 259 22.64 10.63 4.75
C ASN A 259 21.21 10.26 4.29
N ALA A 260 20.74 10.90 3.23
CA ALA A 260 19.47 10.55 2.59
C ALA A 260 19.62 9.30 1.72
N GLY A 261 18.75 8.31 1.92
CA GLY A 261 18.71 7.09 1.12
C GLY A 261 17.62 6.14 1.58
N LEU A 262 17.04 5.38 0.64
CA LEU A 262 16.17 4.26 0.98
C LEU A 262 16.98 3.17 1.70
N ASN A 263 16.49 2.71 2.85
CA ASN A 263 16.93 1.45 3.44
C ASN A 263 16.37 0.26 2.63
N ALA A 264 16.84 -0.96 2.91
CA ALA A 264 16.42 -2.16 2.15
C ALA A 264 14.89 -2.35 2.13
N ASP A 265 14.20 -2.10 3.25
CA ASP A 265 12.73 -2.17 3.35
C ASP A 265 12.05 -1.10 2.50
N GLY A 266 12.60 0.12 2.47
CA GLY A 266 12.13 1.22 1.64
C GLY A 266 12.27 0.89 0.15
N ILE A 267 13.43 0.37 -0.28
CA ILE A 267 13.61 -0.09 -1.66
C ILE A 267 12.64 -1.23 -1.98
N LEU A 268 12.46 -2.19 -1.06
CA LEU A 268 11.53 -3.30 -1.24
C LEU A 268 10.08 -2.81 -1.40
N LYS A 269 9.65 -1.79 -0.65
CA LYS A 269 8.32 -1.18 -0.84
C LYS A 269 8.24 -0.43 -2.18
N VAL A 270 9.20 0.43 -2.52
CA VAL A 270 9.22 1.17 -3.81
C VAL A 270 9.19 0.21 -5.02
N VAL A 271 9.76 -0.98 -4.90
CA VAL A 271 9.94 -1.88 -6.04
C VAL A 271 8.83 -2.95 -6.13
N LEU A 272 8.13 -3.28 -5.04
CA LEU A 272 7.10 -4.33 -5.01
C LEU A 272 5.76 -3.95 -4.35
N GLY A 273 5.58 -2.75 -3.80
CA GLY A 273 4.38 -2.36 -3.03
C GLY A 273 3.09 -2.55 -3.83
N ALA A 274 2.98 -1.88 -4.98
CA ALA A 274 1.81 -1.92 -5.85
C ALA A 274 1.51 -3.30 -6.51
N VAL A 275 2.46 -4.25 -6.49
CA VAL A 275 2.28 -5.60 -7.09
C VAL A 275 2.22 -6.74 -6.07
N ASN A 276 2.61 -6.51 -4.81
CA ASN A 276 2.66 -7.53 -3.77
C ASN A 276 1.87 -7.14 -2.52
N ARG A 277 0.58 -7.48 -2.52
CA ARG A 277 -0.37 -7.31 -1.40
C ARG A 277 -0.01 -8.03 -0.08
N ARG A 278 1.12 -8.74 0.01
CA ARG A 278 1.67 -9.23 1.30
C ARG A 278 2.73 -8.28 1.87
N LEU A 279 3.43 -7.54 1.02
CA LEU A 279 4.39 -6.50 1.41
C LEU A 279 3.66 -5.20 1.76
N ASP A 280 2.67 -4.78 0.96
CA ASP A 280 1.81 -3.62 1.24
C ASP A 280 1.21 -3.66 2.67
N ARG A 281 0.45 -4.72 3.01
CA ARG A 281 -0.19 -4.88 4.33
C ARG A 281 0.76 -4.86 5.52
N LYS A 282 2.08 -4.99 5.31
CA LYS A 282 3.06 -4.62 6.33
C LYS A 282 3.30 -3.11 6.26
N ARG A 283 2.38 -2.33 6.88
CA ARG A 283 2.70 -0.95 7.29
C ARG A 283 4.02 -0.97 8.06
N VAL A 284 5.06 -0.37 7.49
CA VAL A 284 6.37 -0.27 8.15
C VAL A 284 6.20 0.62 9.38
N SER A 285 6.20 0.00 10.56
CA SER A 285 6.17 0.71 11.85
C SER A 285 7.48 1.48 12.04
N LEU A 286 7.55 2.66 11.43
CA LEU A 286 8.71 3.56 11.50
C LEU A 286 8.80 4.32 12.83
N ASP A 287 7.80 4.20 13.70
CA ASP A 287 7.92 4.60 15.11
C ASP A 287 8.47 3.43 15.92
N GLY A 288 9.77 3.48 16.21
CA GLY A 288 10.48 2.55 17.08
C GLY A 288 10.12 2.72 18.56
N ARG A 289 8.83 2.59 18.91
CA ARG A 289 8.36 2.51 20.29
C ARG A 289 7.84 1.10 20.57
N PRO A 290 8.31 0.41 21.61
CA PRO A 290 7.69 -0.84 22.03
C PRO A 290 6.25 -0.57 22.47
N ALA A 291 5.32 -1.43 22.07
CA ALA A 291 3.96 -1.42 22.60
C ALA A 291 4.02 -1.78 24.10
N HIS A 292 3.34 -0.98 24.91
CA HIS A 292 3.01 -1.25 26.31
C HIS A 292 1.53 -1.61 26.42
#